data_AF-A0A1G3V4K1-F1
#
_entry.id   AF-A0A1G3V4K1-F1
#
_cell.length_a   1.000
_cell.length_b   1.000
_cell.length_c   1.000
_cell.angle_alpha   90.00
_cell.angle_beta   90.00
_cell.angle_gamma   90.00
#
_symmetry.space_group_name_H-M   'P 1'
#
loop_
_entity.id
_entity.type
_entity.pdbx_description
1 polymer ?
#
loop_
_entity_poly.entity_id
_entity_poly.type
_entity_poly.pdbx_seq_one_letter_code
_entity_poly.pdbx_strand_id
1 'polypeptide(L)'
;MVPLELDGESLRLILYLKDGTNLRVTEQWSEKTLKRYNYYWLTSNNELKIGWDNAPHHTRLANFPDHKHVGERENLEPSSETSLEAVMEIIFDGK
;
A
#
# COMPACT_ATOMS: atom_id res chain seq x y z
N MET A 1 1.98 -16.62 -5.14
CA MET A 1 1.20 -15.47 -5.61
C MET A 1 -0.07 -16.02 -6.23
N VAL A 2 -1.23 -15.67 -5.72
CA VAL A 2 -2.52 -16.01 -6.35
C VAL A 2 -3.11 -14.69 -6.84
N PRO A 3 -3.19 -14.43 -8.15
CA PRO A 3 -3.93 -13.28 -8.64
C PRO A 3 -5.42 -13.55 -8.39
N LEU A 4 -6.05 -12.72 -7.55
CA LEU A 4 -7.45 -12.91 -7.16
C LEU A 4 -8.41 -12.31 -8.18
N GLU A 5 -7.99 -11.28 -8.93
CA GLU A 5 -8.73 -10.63 -10.02
C GLU A 5 -7.75 -9.74 -10.83
N LEU A 6 -7.88 -9.76 -12.15
CA LEU A 6 -7.10 -8.94 -13.08
C LEU A 6 -7.99 -8.63 -14.29
N ASP A 7 -8.83 -7.61 -14.15
CA ASP A 7 -9.82 -7.19 -15.16
C ASP A 7 -9.38 -5.91 -15.88
N GLY A 8 -8.09 -5.80 -16.22
CA GLY A 8 -7.52 -4.64 -16.93
C GLY A 8 -7.51 -3.32 -16.14
N GLU A 9 -8.37 -3.16 -15.14
CA GLU A 9 -8.56 -1.96 -14.34
C GLU A 9 -8.24 -2.20 -12.85
N SER A 10 -8.45 -3.41 -12.31
CA SER A 10 -8.14 -3.71 -10.91
C SER A 10 -7.04 -4.75 -10.76
N LEU A 11 -6.14 -4.51 -9.79
CA LEU A 11 -5.16 -5.49 -9.31
C LEU A 11 -5.40 -5.75 -7.83
N ARG A 12 -5.54 -7.03 -7.45
CA ARG A 12 -5.59 -7.45 -6.04
C ARG A 12 -4.69 -8.64 -5.78
N LEU A 13 -3.72 -8.46 -4.89
CA LEU A 13 -2.72 -9.46 -4.57
C LEU A 13 -2.45 -9.53 -3.06
N ILE A 14 -2.05 -10.71 -2.60
CA ILE A 14 -1.38 -10.88 -1.30
C ILE A 14 0.00 -11.48 -1.57
N LEU A 15 1.03 -10.78 -1.12
CA LEU A 15 2.42 -11.24 -1.17
C LEU A 15 2.81 -11.72 0.24
N TYR A 16 3.26 -12.96 0.35
CA TYR A 16 3.85 -13.49 1.57
C TYR A 16 5.37 -13.42 1.44
N LEU A 17 6.01 -12.76 2.40
CA LEU A 17 7.44 -12.49 2.39
C LEU A 17 8.20 -13.52 3.23
N LYS A 18 9.50 -13.67 2.98
CA LYS A 18 10.33 -14.71 3.61
C LYS A 18 10.49 -14.54 5.12
N ASP A 19 10.30 -13.33 5.64
CA ASP A 19 10.34 -13.00 7.06
C ASP A 19 9.01 -13.30 7.79
N GLY A 20 8.02 -13.85 7.07
CA GLY A 20 6.69 -14.16 7.61
C GLY A 20 5.71 -12.99 7.59
N THR A 21 6.16 -11.79 7.20
CA THR A 21 5.26 -10.65 6.96
C THR A 21 4.49 -10.82 5.65
N ASN A 22 3.43 -10.03 5.47
CA ASN A 22 2.66 -10.03 4.22
C ASN A 22 2.33 -8.61 3.75
N LEU A 23 2.29 -8.42 2.43
CA LEU A 23 1.84 -7.20 1.78
C LEU A 23 0.52 -7.46 1.06
N ARG A 24 -0.52 -6.73 1.44
CA ARG A 24 -1.81 -6.71 0.72
C ARG A 24 -1.80 -5.55 -0.25
N VAL A 25 -2.07 -5.83 -1.51
CA VAL A 25 -1.99 -4.89 -2.63
C VAL A 25 -3.37 -4.76 -3.24
N THR A 26 -3.88 -3.55 -3.34
CA THR A 26 -5.04 -3.20 -4.17
C THR A 26 -4.71 -1.99 -5.01
N GLU A 27 -4.91 -2.10 -6.32
CA GLU A 27 -4.77 -0.97 -7.24
C GLU A 27 -5.99 -0.88 -8.14
N GLN A 28 -6.32 0.35 -8.50
CA GLN A 28 -7.30 0.69 -9.52
C GLN A 28 -6.68 1.61 -10.54
N TRP A 29 -6.72 1.17 -11.79
CA TRP A 29 -6.10 1.78 -12.95
C TRP A 29 -7.18 2.29 -13.89
N SER A 30 -6.88 3.41 -14.54
CA SER A 30 -7.62 3.89 -15.70
C SER A 30 -6.59 4.07 -16.81
N GLU A 31 -6.68 3.21 -17.83
CA GLU A 31 -5.66 3.04 -18.86
C GLU A 31 -4.28 2.73 -18.25
N LYS A 32 -3.36 3.69 -18.26
CA LYS A 32 -2.00 3.58 -17.69
C LYS A 32 -1.81 4.42 -16.43
N THR A 33 -2.88 5.00 -15.90
CA THR A 33 -2.82 5.89 -14.73
C THR A 33 -3.36 5.16 -13.51
N LEU A 34 -2.52 5.04 -12.47
CA LEU A 34 -2.95 4.56 -11.16
C LEU A 34 -3.86 5.62 -10.51
N LYS A 35 -5.14 5.29 -10.31
CA LYS A 35 -6.14 6.20 -9.73
C LYS A 35 -6.28 6.00 -8.24
N ARG A 36 -6.25 4.75 -7.78
CA ARG A 36 -6.29 4.41 -6.36
C ARG A 36 -5.32 3.31 -6.06
N TYR A 37 -4.68 3.40 -4.91
CA TYR A 37 -3.85 2.33 -4.39
C TYR A 37 -4.09 2.15 -2.91
N ASN A 38 -3.84 0.93 -2.44
CA ASN A 38 -3.77 0.58 -1.04
C ASN A 38 -2.74 -0.55 -0.89
N TYR A 39 -1.70 -0.29 -0.11
CA TYR A 39 -0.62 -1.23 0.16
C TYR A 39 -0.48 -1.40 1.67
N TYR A 40 -0.88 -2.54 2.25
CA TYR A 40 -0.78 -2.77 3.69
C TYR A 40 0.27 -3.83 3.99
N TRP A 41 1.39 -3.40 4.57
CA TRP A 41 2.42 -4.28 5.10
C TRP A 41 2.09 -4.68 6.52
N LEU A 42 1.97 -5.99 6.75
CA LEU A 42 1.47 -6.57 7.98
C LEU A 42 2.47 -7.54 8.60
N THR A 43 2.48 -7.62 9.92
CA THR A 43 3.20 -8.67 10.67
C THR A 43 2.64 -10.06 10.32
N SER A 44 3.34 -11.11 10.75
CA SER A 44 2.84 -12.50 10.65
C SER A 44 1.51 -12.71 11.39
N ASN A 45 1.20 -11.87 12.37
CA ASN A 45 -0.06 -11.87 13.12
C ASN A 45 -1.15 -10.99 12.48
N ASN A 46 -0.90 -10.43 11.28
CA ASN A 46 -1.76 -9.47 10.59
C ASN A 46 -1.92 -8.10 11.28
N GLU A 47 -0.95 -7.69 12.09
CA GLU A 47 -0.91 -6.34 12.66
C GLU A 47 -0.30 -5.37 11.65
N LEU A 48 -0.79 -4.13 11.61
CA LEU A 48 -0.30 -3.13 10.66
C LEU A 48 1.12 -2.69 11.01
N LYS A 49 2.07 -2.83 10.07
CA LYS A 49 3.38 -2.18 10.16
C LYS A 49 3.30 -0.80 9.52
N ILE A 50 3.01 -0.78 8.22
CA ILE A 50 2.78 0.44 7.46
C ILE A 50 1.67 0.19 6.44
N GLY A 51 0.75 1.14 6.29
CA GLY A 51 -0.26 1.12 5.24
C GLY A 51 -0.17 2.38 4.38
N TRP A 52 -0.02 2.25 3.07
CA TRP A 52 0.03 3.37 2.13
C TRP A 52 -1.27 3.43 1.32
N ASP A 53 -1.92 4.59 1.25
CA ASP A 53 -3.03 4.82 0.34
C ASP A 53 -3.20 6.29 -0.06
N ASN A 54 -4.09 6.53 -1.02
CA ASN A 54 -4.41 7.86 -1.54
C ASN A 54 -5.90 8.24 -1.36
N ALA A 55 -6.52 7.79 -0.26
CA ALA A 55 -7.91 8.12 0.03
C ALA A 55 -8.09 9.65 0.19
N PRO A 56 -9.08 10.27 -0.47
CA PRO A 56 -9.20 11.73 -0.57
C PRO A 56 -9.85 12.36 0.69
N HIS A 57 -9.52 11.88 1.89
CA HIS A 57 -10.13 12.31 3.15
C HIS A 57 -9.20 13.14 4.05
N HIS A 58 -7.88 13.07 3.85
CA HIS A 58 -6.87 13.70 4.73
C HIS A 58 -6.27 15.00 4.16
N THR A 59 -7.11 15.96 3.77
CA THR A 59 -6.73 17.20 3.04
C THR A 59 -5.72 18.13 3.72
N ARG A 60 -5.37 17.86 4.99
CA ARG A 60 -4.43 18.68 5.77
C ARG A 60 -2.96 18.25 5.62
N LEU A 61 -2.70 17.11 4.97
CA LEU A 61 -1.35 16.61 4.71
C LEU A 61 -0.70 17.35 3.53
N ALA A 62 0.60 17.61 3.63
CA ALA A 62 1.33 18.46 2.67
C ALA A 62 1.31 17.93 1.23
N ASN A 63 1.18 16.61 1.07
CA ASN A 63 1.17 15.88 -0.19
C ASN A 63 -0.14 15.12 -0.41
N PHE A 64 -1.24 15.61 0.17
CA PHE A 64 -2.57 15.05 -0.08
C PHE A 64 -2.81 14.83 -1.59
N PRO A 65 -3.36 13.66 -2.00
CA PRO A 65 -4.02 12.65 -1.17
C PRO A 65 -3.11 11.58 -0.56
N ASP A 66 -1.82 11.56 -0.90
CA ASP A 66 -0.95 10.43 -0.63
C ASP A 66 -0.44 10.43 0.82
N HIS A 67 -0.74 9.34 1.55
CA HIS A 67 -0.38 9.22 2.95
C HIS A 67 -0.06 7.78 3.34
N LYS A 68 0.49 7.64 4.55
CA LYS A 68 0.74 6.35 5.18
C LYS A 68 0.27 6.33 6.63
N HIS A 69 -0.08 5.14 7.08
CA HIS A 69 -0.42 4.77 8.45
C HIS A 69 0.74 4.00 9.06
N VAL A 70 1.27 4.41 10.20
CA VAL A 70 2.47 3.77 10.80
C VAL A 70 2.11 3.12 12.13
N GLY A 71 2.17 1.78 12.17
CA GLY A 71 1.82 0.93 13.33
C GLY A 71 0.32 0.83 13.61
N GLU A 72 -0.40 1.94 13.49
CA GLU A 72 -1.84 2.04 13.73
C GLU A 72 -2.51 2.88 12.63
N ARG A 73 -3.82 2.72 12.42
CA ARG A 73 -4.54 3.44 11.35
C ARG A 73 -4.65 4.93 11.64
N GLU A 74 -4.60 5.34 12.89
CA GLU A 74 -4.79 6.73 13.29
C GLU A 74 -3.48 7.54 13.19
N ASN A 75 -2.33 6.85 13.12
CA ASN A 75 -1.02 7.49 13.02
C ASN A 75 -0.67 7.80 11.56
N LEU A 76 -1.17 8.95 11.08
CA LEU A 76 -1.08 9.40 9.71
C LEU A 76 0.15 10.27 9.42
N GLU A 77 0.88 9.92 8.36
CA GLU A 77 2.02 10.67 7.86
C GLU A 77 1.92 10.91 6.34
N PRO A 78 2.48 12.02 5.82
CA PRO A 78 2.76 12.17 4.39
C PRO A 78 3.53 10.98 3.80
N SER A 79 3.15 10.52 2.61
CA SER A 79 3.89 9.48 1.86
C SER A 79 4.37 9.91 0.47
N SER A 80 5.61 9.58 0.13
CA SER A 80 6.12 9.61 -1.26
C SER A 80 6.02 8.27 -1.99
N GLU A 81 5.74 7.18 -1.27
CA GLU A 81 5.66 5.84 -1.84
C GLU A 81 4.26 5.60 -2.39
N THR A 82 4.06 5.90 -3.67
CA THR A 82 2.75 5.89 -4.34
C THR A 82 2.60 4.77 -5.38
N SER A 83 3.51 3.79 -5.40
CA SER A 83 3.46 2.64 -6.30
C SER A 83 3.94 1.37 -5.60
N LEU A 84 3.57 0.20 -6.15
CA LEU A 84 4.00 -1.08 -5.62
C LEU A 84 5.54 -1.21 -5.60
N GLU A 85 6.22 -0.72 -6.63
CA GLU A 85 7.68 -0.73 -6.72
C GLU A 85 8.31 0.06 -5.57
N ALA A 86 7.86 1.30 -5.34
CA ALA A 86 8.38 2.15 -4.27
C ALA A 86 8.14 1.54 -2.87
N VAL A 87 6.97 0.95 -2.64
CA VAL A 87 6.67 0.24 -1.39
C VAL A 87 7.56 -0.99 -1.21
N MET A 88 7.79 -1.76 -2.27
CA MET A 88 8.66 -2.93 -2.22
C MET A 88 10.12 -2.57 -1.95
N GLU A 89 10.61 -1.42 -2.43
CA GLU A 89 11.93 -0.89 -2.08
C GLU A 89 12.07 -0.64 -0.57
N ILE A 90 11.08 0.01 0.06
CA ILE A 90 11.08 0.23 1.52
C ILE A 90 11.13 -1.11 2.29
N ILE A 91 10.29 -2.06 1.89
CA ILE A 91 10.19 -3.36 2.53
C ILE A 91 11.50 -4.13 2.41
N PHE A 92 12.15 -4.11 1.24
CA PHE A 92 13.41 -4.81 1.02
C PHE A 92 14.62 -4.11 1.66
N ASP A 93 14.58 -2.79 1.82
CA ASP A 93 15.58 -2.04 2.58
C ASP A 93 15.47 -2.27 4.10
N GLY A 94 14.41 -2.92 4.57
CA GLY A 94 14.17 -3.21 5.98
C GLY A 94 13.87 -1.96 6.83
N LYS A 95 13.37 -0.90 6.19
CA LYS A 95 13.03 0.38 6.83
C LYS A 95 11.61 0.38 7.39
#